data_AF-A0A2X2BLK6-F1
#
_entry.id   AF-A0A2X2BLK6-F1
#
_cell.length_a   1.000
_cell.length_b   1.000
_cell.length_c   1.000
_cell.angle_alpha   90.00
_cell.angle_beta   90.00
_cell.angle_gamma   90.00
#
_symmetry.space_group_name_H-M   'P 1'
#
loop_
_entity.id
_entity.type
_entity.pdbx_description
1 polymer ?
#
loop_
_entity_poly.entity_id
_entity_poly.type
_entity_poly.pdbx_seq_one_letter_code
_entity_poly.pdbx_strand_id
1 'polypeptide(L)'
;MSCSTYAFSQALVAGPINRAKQFLPQIQAPTRKIIDYKGAIMLIVLAIAKLFWLSGWLSTNYVDPIFNAPDLATSGQVLVATYAYAWHIYFNFSGYTNLVTGIALLLGFVVPRNFNAPYLAINLADFWRRWHISLSTFIRDYVYIPLGGNRKGVIRQNVNAFAAMVISGLWHGAAMTFIIWGAIHGIGVVILNIKHRLFPAAKHDANSMLASLKMLLSWIITFHFVCFAWIFFRSQTVNDAWILIQQLFSAGAWQSLQAEGLTLFMFWGLFLLYPCFVTLRAIIARLEKKVPWYVYPLPLALILTIIFMLSPDGVPGFIYASF
;
A
#
# COMPACT_ATOMS: atom_id res chain seq x y z
N MET A 1 -24.57 27.46 0.05
CA MET A 1 -23.79 26.20 0.14
C MET A 1 -22.33 26.57 0.07
N SER A 2 -21.63 26.50 1.20
CA SER A 2 -20.41 27.28 1.46
C SER A 2 -19.13 26.61 0.93
N CYS A 3 -18.15 27.45 0.56
CA CYS A 3 -16.80 27.12 0.06
C CYS A 3 -16.06 26.01 0.83
N SER A 4 -16.42 25.77 2.10
CA SER A 4 -15.89 24.69 2.96
C SER A 4 -16.15 23.28 2.39
N THR A 5 -17.24 23.08 1.66
CA THR A 5 -17.56 21.78 1.04
C THR A 5 -16.67 21.48 -0.16
N TYR A 6 -16.26 22.52 -0.91
CA TYR A 6 -15.42 22.39 -2.11
C TYR A 6 -13.92 22.23 -1.79
N ALA A 7 -13.42 22.87 -0.72
CA ALA A 7 -12.04 22.62 -0.28
C ALA A 7 -11.87 21.20 0.31
N PHE A 8 -12.89 20.69 1.02
CA PHE A 8 -12.91 19.31 1.50
C PHE A 8 -13.14 18.29 0.36
N SER A 9 -13.78 18.70 -0.75
CA SER A 9 -14.03 17.80 -1.88
C SER A 9 -12.76 17.38 -2.63
N GLN A 10 -11.67 18.14 -2.57
CA GLN A 10 -10.39 17.71 -3.17
C GLN A 10 -9.67 16.64 -2.33
N ALA A 11 -9.81 16.67 -0.99
CA ALA A 11 -9.40 15.55 -0.13
C ALA A 11 -10.25 14.28 -0.35
N LEU A 12 -11.46 14.44 -0.91
CA LEU A 12 -12.43 13.38 -1.21
C LEU A 12 -12.14 12.61 -2.50
N VAL A 13 -11.32 13.13 -3.43
CA VAL A 13 -11.07 12.45 -4.71
C VAL A 13 -10.42 11.07 -4.50
N ALA A 14 -9.58 10.91 -3.46
CA ALA A 14 -8.99 9.61 -3.11
C ALA A 14 -8.48 9.46 -1.66
N GLY A 15 -9.02 10.26 -0.72
CA GLY A 15 -8.77 10.05 0.70
C GLY A 15 -9.39 8.75 1.23
N PRO A 16 -9.18 8.40 2.52
CA PRO A 16 -9.86 7.26 3.12
C PRO A 16 -11.38 7.30 2.94
N ILE A 17 -11.98 6.17 2.55
CA ILE A 17 -13.43 6.06 2.34
C ILE A 17 -14.13 6.17 3.70
N ASN A 18 -14.87 7.27 3.89
CA ASN A 18 -15.58 7.56 5.12
C ASN A 18 -16.97 6.91 5.14
N ARG A 19 -17.41 6.44 6.31
CA ARG A 19 -18.80 5.99 6.51
C ARG A 19 -19.67 7.16 6.94
N ALA A 20 -20.82 7.35 6.29
CA ALA A 20 -21.76 8.41 6.64
C ALA A 20 -22.10 8.43 8.14
N LYS A 21 -22.35 7.25 8.74
CA LYS A 21 -22.63 7.09 10.18
C LYS A 21 -21.52 7.64 11.10
N GLN A 22 -20.27 7.63 10.66
CA GLN A 22 -19.13 8.12 11.44
C GLN A 22 -18.77 9.57 11.12
N PHE A 23 -18.99 10.00 9.87
CA PHE A 23 -18.51 11.29 9.39
C PHE A 23 -19.56 12.40 9.48
N LEU A 24 -20.85 12.11 9.25
CA LEU A 24 -21.93 13.11 9.33
C LEU A 24 -22.03 13.79 10.70
N PRO A 25 -21.91 13.07 11.84
CA PRO A 25 -21.92 13.74 13.15
C PRO A 25 -20.77 14.73 13.35
N GLN A 26 -19.61 14.49 12.73
CA GLN A 26 -18.46 15.41 12.79
C GLN A 26 -18.70 16.68 11.98
N ILE A 27 -19.40 16.57 10.84
CA ILE A 27 -19.77 17.73 10.02
C ILE A 27 -20.80 18.60 10.75
N GLN A 28 -21.79 17.97 11.37
CA GLN A 28 -22.92 18.60 12.07
C GLN A 28 -22.54 19.18 13.44
N ALA A 29 -21.33 18.94 13.93
CA ALA A 29 -20.87 19.47 15.21
C ALA A 29 -20.90 21.02 15.20
N PRO A 30 -21.52 21.67 16.20
CA PRO A 30 -21.73 23.11 16.21
C PRO A 30 -20.44 23.92 16.41
N THR A 31 -19.43 23.32 17.05
CA THR A 31 -18.11 23.92 17.22
C THR A 31 -17.04 22.91 16.82
N ARG A 32 -15.93 23.40 16.26
CA ARG A 32 -14.79 22.57 15.86
C ARG A 32 -13.53 23.04 16.57
N LYS A 33 -12.69 22.09 16.94
CA LYS A 33 -11.38 22.31 17.56
C LYS A 33 -10.35 21.52 16.78
N ILE A 34 -9.13 22.06 16.71
CA ILE A 34 -7.99 21.35 16.16
C ILE A 34 -7.76 20.08 16.98
N ILE A 35 -7.62 18.94 16.30
CA ILE A 35 -7.30 17.66 16.90
C ILE A 35 -5.81 17.41 16.65
N ASP A 36 -5.07 17.07 17.71
CA ASP A 36 -3.70 16.55 17.62
C ASP A 36 -2.81 17.28 16.57
N TYR A 37 -2.65 18.61 16.72
CA TYR A 37 -1.87 19.43 15.78
C TYR A 37 -0.44 18.91 15.57
N LYS A 38 0.13 18.35 16.63
CA LYS A 38 1.41 17.66 16.71
C LYS A 38 1.48 16.45 15.79
N GLY A 39 0.56 15.50 15.97
CA GLY A 39 0.40 14.36 15.08
C GLY A 39 0.11 14.76 13.63
N ALA A 40 -0.68 15.82 13.43
CA ALA A 40 -1.00 16.33 12.10
C ALA A 40 0.24 16.84 11.35
N ILE A 41 1.08 17.67 11.98
CA ILE A 41 2.33 18.16 11.40
C ILE A 41 3.24 16.99 11.03
N MET A 42 3.40 16.01 11.91
CA MET A 42 4.22 14.82 11.64
C MET A 42 3.69 13.98 10.47
N LEU A 43 2.36 13.85 10.36
CA LEU A 43 1.73 13.15 9.23
C LEU A 43 1.96 13.88 7.92
N ILE A 44 1.89 15.22 7.91
CA ILE A 44 2.16 16.05 6.72
C ILE A 44 3.62 15.91 6.30
N VAL A 45 4.57 15.97 7.24
CA VAL A 45 6.00 15.82 6.92
C VAL A 45 6.32 14.42 6.42
N LEU A 46 5.74 13.40 7.05
CA LEU A 46 5.86 12.01 6.58
C LEU A 46 5.19 11.83 5.21
N ALA A 47 4.11 12.56 4.93
CA ALA A 47 3.49 12.58 3.61
C ALA A 47 4.44 13.18 2.57
N ILE A 48 5.07 14.31 2.88
CA ILE A 48 6.02 14.97 1.97
C ILE A 48 7.20 14.03 1.67
N ALA A 49 7.82 13.46 2.70
CA ALA A 49 8.92 12.50 2.52
C ALA A 49 8.52 11.30 1.65
N LYS A 50 7.35 10.70 1.89
CA LYS A 50 6.90 9.51 1.15
C LYS A 50 6.45 9.84 -0.26
N LEU A 51 5.60 10.84 -0.43
CA LEU A 51 4.94 11.15 -1.68
C LEU A 51 5.86 11.95 -2.61
N PHE A 52 6.55 12.95 -2.10
CA PHE A 52 7.36 13.85 -2.92
C PHE A 52 8.76 13.33 -3.17
N TRP A 53 9.39 12.73 -2.17
CA TRP A 53 10.74 12.22 -2.32
C TRP A 53 10.77 10.74 -2.68
N LEU A 54 10.41 9.85 -1.74
CA LEU A 54 10.62 8.41 -1.93
C LEU A 54 9.84 7.85 -3.12
N SER A 55 8.55 8.20 -3.23
CA SER A 55 7.69 7.76 -4.33
C SER A 55 8.20 8.29 -5.67
N GLY A 56 8.47 9.59 -5.78
CA GLY A 56 8.96 10.21 -7.02
C GLY A 56 10.28 9.58 -7.46
N TRP A 57 11.25 9.47 -6.54
CA TRP A 57 12.56 8.90 -6.83
C TRP A 57 12.46 7.43 -7.29
N LEU A 58 11.67 6.60 -6.62
CA LEU A 58 11.44 5.21 -7.04
C LEU A 58 10.81 5.13 -8.43
N SER A 59 9.81 5.98 -8.70
CA SER A 59 9.12 6.00 -9.99
C SER A 59 10.09 6.31 -11.13
N THR A 60 10.80 7.44 -11.02
CA THR A 60 11.70 7.94 -12.07
C THR A 60 12.90 7.03 -12.31
N ASN A 61 13.51 6.48 -11.25
CA ASN A 61 14.79 5.76 -11.39
C ASN A 61 14.62 4.27 -11.69
N TYR A 62 13.50 3.64 -11.29
CA TYR A 62 13.37 2.18 -11.36
C TYR A 62 12.07 1.70 -11.98
N VAL A 63 10.94 2.39 -11.76
CA VAL A 63 9.63 1.88 -12.23
C VAL A 63 9.38 2.30 -13.67
N ASP A 64 9.36 3.60 -13.95
CA ASP A 64 8.88 4.14 -15.22
C ASP A 64 9.74 3.72 -16.42
N PRO A 65 11.09 3.68 -16.34
CA PRO A 65 11.92 3.24 -17.46
C PRO A 65 11.61 1.81 -17.92
N ILE A 66 11.20 0.94 -17.00
CA ILE A 66 10.95 -0.48 -17.26
C ILE A 66 9.50 -0.74 -17.65
N PHE A 67 8.54 -0.18 -16.90
CA PHE A 67 7.12 -0.39 -17.17
C PHE A 67 6.59 0.39 -18.39
N ASN A 68 7.31 1.42 -18.86
CA ASN A 68 6.92 2.15 -20.07
C ASN A 68 7.62 1.63 -21.33
N ALA A 69 8.65 0.79 -21.20
CA ALA A 69 9.38 0.17 -22.30
C ALA A 69 9.73 -1.31 -21.99
N PRO A 70 8.72 -2.17 -21.78
CA PRO A 70 8.92 -3.54 -21.28
C PRO A 70 9.78 -4.41 -22.20
N ASP A 71 9.75 -4.16 -23.51
CA ASP A 71 10.54 -4.91 -24.51
C ASP A 71 12.07 -4.72 -24.36
N LEU A 72 12.49 -3.60 -23.77
CA LEU A 72 13.90 -3.26 -23.58
C LEU A 72 14.46 -3.74 -22.23
N ALA A 73 13.59 -4.25 -21.35
CA ALA A 73 13.96 -4.59 -19.99
C ALA A 73 14.65 -5.96 -19.91
N THR A 74 15.71 -6.05 -19.11
CA THR A 74 16.34 -7.33 -18.76
C THR A 74 15.71 -7.93 -17.50
N SER A 75 15.90 -9.24 -17.27
CA SER A 75 15.29 -9.97 -16.14
C SER A 75 15.51 -9.33 -14.77
N GLY A 76 16.75 -8.91 -14.48
CA GLY A 76 17.14 -8.24 -13.24
C GLY A 76 16.47 -6.88 -13.10
N GLN A 77 16.39 -6.11 -14.19
CA GLN A 77 15.71 -4.80 -14.19
C GLN A 77 14.21 -4.95 -13.95
N VAL A 78 13.57 -5.99 -14.50
CA VAL A 78 12.15 -6.27 -14.21
C VAL A 78 11.92 -6.59 -12.73
N LEU A 79 12.78 -7.37 -12.09
CA LEU A 79 12.68 -7.62 -10.65
C LEU A 79 12.87 -6.34 -9.82
N VAL A 80 13.92 -5.58 -10.13
CA VAL A 80 14.19 -4.29 -9.48
C VAL A 80 12.98 -3.36 -9.62
N ALA A 81 12.45 -3.20 -10.83
CA ALA A 81 11.28 -2.37 -11.11
C ALA A 81 10.04 -2.85 -10.38
N THR A 82 9.83 -4.18 -10.28
CA THR A 82 8.68 -4.76 -9.57
C THR A 82 8.76 -4.51 -8.06
N TYR A 83 9.93 -4.69 -7.45
CA TYR A 83 10.13 -4.38 -6.02
C TYR A 83 10.06 -2.88 -5.75
N ALA A 84 10.70 -2.06 -6.60
CA ALA A 84 10.60 -0.61 -6.55
C ALA A 84 9.15 -0.17 -6.65
N TYR A 85 8.37 -0.78 -7.55
CA TYR A 85 6.96 -0.45 -7.74
C TYR A 85 6.12 -0.78 -6.50
N ALA A 86 6.36 -1.90 -5.82
CA ALA A 86 5.69 -2.20 -4.56
C ALA A 86 5.92 -1.07 -3.52
N TRP A 87 7.17 -0.65 -3.34
CA TRP A 87 7.46 0.48 -2.43
C TRP A 87 6.90 1.80 -2.94
N HIS A 88 6.95 2.05 -4.25
CA HIS A 88 6.41 3.23 -4.90
C HIS A 88 4.91 3.38 -4.62
N ILE A 89 4.09 2.37 -4.96
CA ILE A 89 2.64 2.43 -4.74
C ILE A 89 2.30 2.58 -3.26
N TYR A 90 3.07 1.94 -2.37
CA TYR A 90 2.88 2.09 -0.93
C TYR A 90 3.21 3.49 -0.43
N PHE A 91 4.33 4.08 -0.85
CA PHE A 91 4.73 5.42 -0.42
C PHE A 91 3.85 6.50 -1.03
N ASN A 92 3.50 6.40 -2.32
CA ASN A 92 2.59 7.32 -2.99
C ASN A 92 1.24 7.37 -2.24
N PHE A 93 0.61 6.19 -2.07
CA PHE A 93 -0.73 6.16 -1.53
C PHE A 93 -0.78 6.36 -0.01
N SER A 94 0.16 5.75 0.74
CA SER A 94 0.23 5.99 2.17
C SER A 94 0.70 7.41 2.49
N GLY A 95 1.50 8.04 1.64
CA GLY A 95 1.87 9.45 1.72
C GLY A 95 0.64 10.35 1.54
N TYR A 96 -0.09 10.18 0.44
CA TYR A 96 -1.32 10.92 0.16
C TYR A 96 -2.35 10.80 1.30
N THR A 97 -2.59 9.58 1.79
CA THR A 97 -3.53 9.40 2.91
C THR A 97 -3.03 10.02 4.23
N ASN A 98 -1.71 10.04 4.50
CA ASN A 98 -1.18 10.79 5.65
C ASN A 98 -1.40 12.31 5.49
N LEU A 99 -1.24 12.86 4.28
CA LEU A 99 -1.51 14.28 4.01
C LEU A 99 -2.98 14.61 4.30
N VAL A 100 -3.90 13.82 3.74
CA VAL A 100 -5.34 13.97 3.98
C VAL A 100 -5.68 13.83 5.47
N THR A 101 -5.13 12.84 6.18
CA THR A 101 -5.35 12.68 7.62
C THR A 101 -4.78 13.85 8.43
N GLY A 102 -3.58 14.35 8.11
CA GLY A 102 -2.98 15.49 8.78
C GLY A 102 -3.84 16.75 8.63
N ILE A 103 -4.28 17.05 7.40
CA ILE A 103 -5.18 18.19 7.14
C ILE A 103 -6.53 17.99 7.86
N ALA A 104 -7.10 16.79 7.82
CA ALA A 104 -8.35 16.49 8.51
C ALA A 104 -8.27 16.77 10.02
N LEU A 105 -7.18 16.35 10.67
CA LEU A 105 -6.95 16.60 12.10
C LEU A 105 -6.87 18.10 12.43
N LEU A 106 -6.17 18.88 11.60
CA LEU A 106 -6.11 20.35 11.73
C LEU A 106 -7.48 21.01 11.55
N LEU A 107 -8.34 20.45 10.71
CA LEU A 107 -9.71 20.92 10.50
C LEU A 107 -10.72 20.39 11.55
N GLY A 108 -10.27 19.55 12.48
CA GLY A 108 -11.11 18.96 13.53
C GLY A 108 -11.89 17.71 13.11
N PHE A 109 -11.44 17.01 12.07
CA PHE A 109 -12.01 15.75 11.58
C PHE A 109 -11.10 14.56 11.87
N VAL A 110 -11.71 13.42 12.18
CA VAL A 110 -11.05 12.12 12.29
C VAL A 110 -11.52 11.23 11.13
N VAL A 111 -10.58 10.90 10.25
CA VAL A 111 -10.78 10.00 9.10
C VAL A 111 -10.25 8.60 9.40
N PRO A 112 -10.78 7.54 8.76
CA PRO A 112 -10.31 6.18 8.99
C PRO A 112 -8.89 5.97 8.47
N ARG A 113 -8.20 5.00 9.06
CA ARG A 113 -6.84 4.63 8.67
C ARG A 113 -6.85 3.75 7.42
N ASN A 114 -5.99 4.05 6.44
CA ASN A 114 -5.84 3.22 5.22
C ASN A 114 -4.71 2.19 5.26
N PHE A 115 -3.62 2.46 5.99
CA PHE A 115 -2.44 1.60 5.94
C PHE A 115 -1.90 1.22 7.31
N ASN A 116 -1.64 -0.08 7.50
CA ASN A 116 -1.05 -0.64 8.72
C ASN A 116 0.09 -1.62 8.46
N ALA A 117 1.22 -1.08 7.98
CA ALA A 117 2.43 -1.83 7.66
C ALA A 117 2.13 -3.07 6.79
N PRO A 118 1.57 -2.89 5.57
CA PRO A 118 1.03 -3.98 4.78
C PRO A 118 2.07 -5.02 4.37
N TYR A 119 3.31 -4.61 4.15
CA TYR A 119 4.39 -5.54 3.81
C TYR A 119 4.95 -6.32 5.00
N LEU A 120 4.37 -6.22 6.21
CA LEU A 120 4.59 -7.17 7.31
C LEU A 120 3.61 -8.34 7.30
N ALA A 121 2.70 -8.39 6.33
CA ALA A 121 1.68 -9.42 6.26
C ALA A 121 2.28 -10.81 6.01
N ILE A 122 1.82 -11.80 6.79
CA ILE A 122 2.24 -13.20 6.65
C ILE A 122 1.29 -14.04 5.78
N ASN A 123 0.19 -13.45 5.31
CA ASN A 123 -0.72 -14.05 4.34
C ASN A 123 -1.60 -12.96 3.70
N LEU A 124 -2.33 -13.32 2.65
CA LEU A 124 -3.16 -12.36 1.90
C LEU A 124 -4.32 -11.77 2.72
N ALA A 125 -4.92 -12.53 3.63
CA ALA A 125 -5.96 -11.99 4.52
C ALA A 125 -5.40 -10.96 5.51
N ASP A 126 -4.16 -11.13 5.98
CA ASP A 126 -3.43 -10.12 6.76
C ASP A 126 -3.05 -8.91 5.92
N PHE A 127 -2.59 -9.12 4.69
CA PHE A 127 -2.27 -8.04 3.75
C PHE A 127 -3.48 -7.11 3.53
N TRP A 128 -4.65 -7.66 3.20
CA TRP A 128 -5.88 -6.87 2.97
C TRP A 128 -6.48 -6.24 4.24
N ARG A 129 -6.07 -6.69 5.43
CA ARG A 129 -6.39 -5.99 6.69
C ARG A 129 -5.45 -4.82 6.99
N ARG A 130 -4.39 -4.66 6.19
CA ARG A 130 -3.34 -3.66 6.38
C ARG A 130 -3.17 -2.72 5.18
N TRP A 131 -3.61 -3.13 4.01
CA TRP A 131 -3.56 -2.39 2.76
C TRP A 131 -4.94 -1.80 2.45
N HIS A 132 -4.98 -0.51 2.09
CA HIS A 132 -6.18 0.21 1.68
C HIS A 132 -7.45 -0.12 2.51
N ILE A 133 -7.31 -0.10 3.83
CA ILE A 133 -8.27 -0.65 4.80
C ILE A 133 -9.69 -0.08 4.62
N SER A 134 -9.83 1.22 4.31
CA SER A 134 -11.15 1.80 4.07
C SER A 134 -11.87 1.17 2.87
N LEU A 135 -11.14 0.88 1.78
CA LEU A 135 -11.69 0.22 0.61
C LEU A 135 -11.96 -1.26 0.90
N SER A 136 -11.01 -1.96 1.52
CA SER A 136 -11.21 -3.37 1.86
C SER A 136 -12.42 -3.58 2.78
N THR A 137 -12.64 -2.68 3.74
CA THR A 137 -13.85 -2.71 4.57
C THR A 137 -15.10 -2.27 3.81
N PHE A 138 -14.99 -1.32 2.88
CA PHE A 138 -16.09 -0.98 1.95
C PHE A 138 -16.55 -2.18 1.15
N ILE A 139 -15.65 -2.82 0.41
CA ILE A 139 -15.94 -4.01 -0.41
C ILE A 139 -16.46 -5.15 0.45
N ARG A 140 -15.88 -5.37 1.64
CA ARG A 140 -16.38 -6.40 2.57
C ARG A 140 -17.86 -6.15 2.92
N ASP A 141 -18.19 -4.95 3.37
CA ASP A 141 -19.50 -4.66 3.95
C ASP A 141 -20.59 -4.48 2.87
N TYR A 142 -20.24 -3.99 1.68
CA TYR A 142 -21.19 -3.61 0.63
C TYR A 142 -21.18 -4.52 -0.60
N VAL A 143 -20.20 -5.41 -0.73
CA VAL A 143 -20.14 -6.40 -1.83
C VAL A 143 -20.12 -7.81 -1.27
N TYR A 144 -19.11 -8.15 -0.47
CA TYR A 144 -18.91 -9.52 -0.01
C TYR A 144 -20.02 -10.04 0.91
N ILE A 145 -20.41 -9.27 1.93
CA ILE A 145 -21.50 -9.65 2.85
C ILE A 145 -22.84 -9.77 2.12
N PRO A 146 -23.26 -8.80 1.28
CA PRO A 146 -24.48 -8.91 0.47
C PRO A 146 -24.50 -10.13 -0.48
N LEU A 147 -23.36 -10.55 -1.04
CA LEU A 147 -23.27 -11.78 -1.85
C LEU A 147 -23.48 -13.08 -1.05
N GLY A 148 -23.60 -12.98 0.28
CA GLY A 148 -23.85 -14.07 1.21
C GLY A 148 -22.72 -14.32 2.20
N GLY A 149 -21.59 -13.61 2.06
CA GLY A 149 -20.41 -13.76 2.92
C GLY A 149 -20.01 -15.22 3.10
N ASN A 150 -19.88 -15.65 4.36
CA ASN A 150 -19.55 -17.02 4.77
C ASN A 150 -20.76 -17.94 5.00
N ARG A 151 -21.99 -17.47 4.77
CA ARG A 151 -23.21 -18.14 5.29
C ARG A 151 -23.63 -19.40 4.53
N LYS A 152 -23.25 -19.54 3.25
CA LYS A 152 -23.71 -20.63 2.37
C LYS A 152 -22.63 -21.68 2.09
N GLY A 153 -21.80 -21.97 3.09
CA GLY A 153 -20.73 -22.96 3.02
C GLY A 153 -19.49 -22.50 2.25
N VAL A 154 -18.47 -23.37 2.24
CA VAL A 154 -17.11 -23.02 1.80
C VAL A 154 -17.01 -22.70 0.31
N ILE A 155 -17.76 -23.41 -0.54
CA ILE A 155 -17.78 -23.13 -1.98
C ILE A 155 -18.28 -21.71 -2.23
N ARG A 156 -19.42 -21.34 -1.63
CA ARG A 156 -20.00 -20.00 -1.82
C ARG A 156 -19.14 -18.92 -1.18
N GLN A 157 -18.53 -19.19 -0.03
CA GLN A 157 -17.53 -18.29 0.58
C GLN A 157 -16.39 -17.97 -0.40
N ASN A 158 -15.81 -18.99 -1.05
CA ASN A 158 -14.70 -18.82 -1.97
C ASN A 158 -15.11 -18.09 -3.25
N VAL A 159 -16.28 -18.42 -3.82
CA VAL A 159 -16.85 -17.70 -4.97
C VAL A 159 -17.10 -16.24 -4.64
N ASN A 160 -17.71 -15.96 -3.48
CA ASN A 160 -17.99 -14.59 -3.03
C ASN A 160 -16.69 -13.81 -2.80
N ALA A 161 -15.67 -14.43 -2.21
CA ALA A 161 -14.37 -13.80 -1.97
C ALA A 161 -13.66 -13.49 -3.28
N PHE A 162 -13.62 -14.45 -4.23
CA PHE A 162 -13.06 -14.24 -5.56
C PHE A 162 -13.78 -13.10 -6.30
N ALA A 163 -15.12 -13.12 -6.32
CA ALA A 163 -15.92 -12.08 -6.96
C ALA A 163 -15.66 -10.69 -6.32
N ALA A 164 -15.58 -10.61 -4.99
CA ALA A 164 -15.26 -9.36 -4.31
C ALA A 164 -13.88 -8.80 -4.69
N MET A 165 -12.87 -9.67 -4.89
CA MET A 165 -11.53 -9.24 -5.34
C MET A 165 -11.53 -8.77 -6.80
N VAL A 166 -12.25 -9.46 -7.70
CA VAL A 166 -12.39 -9.02 -9.10
C VAL A 166 -13.14 -7.68 -9.19
N ILE A 167 -14.22 -7.52 -8.42
CA ILE A 167 -14.94 -6.24 -8.32
C ILE A 167 -14.04 -5.15 -7.74
N SER A 168 -13.18 -5.47 -6.77
CA SER A 168 -12.17 -4.52 -6.29
C SER A 168 -11.17 -4.13 -7.38
N GLY A 169 -10.82 -5.04 -8.29
CA GLY A 169 -10.02 -4.73 -9.47
C GLY A 169 -10.74 -3.77 -10.40
N LEU A 170 -12.00 -4.07 -10.75
CA LEU A 170 -12.84 -3.21 -11.59
C LEU A 170 -13.03 -1.80 -11.01
N TRP A 171 -13.02 -1.65 -9.68
CA TRP A 171 -13.08 -0.33 -9.03
C TRP A 171 -11.86 0.55 -9.35
N HIS A 172 -10.71 -0.05 -9.67
CA HIS A 172 -9.49 0.69 -10.00
C HIS A 172 -9.44 1.18 -11.44
N GLY A 173 -10.18 0.53 -12.36
CA GLY A 173 -10.26 0.93 -13.76
C GLY A 173 -10.87 -0.16 -14.63
N ALA A 174 -11.26 0.20 -15.86
CA ALA A 174 -11.92 -0.74 -16.79
C ALA A 174 -10.93 -1.64 -17.56
N ALA A 175 -9.62 -1.40 -17.43
CA ALA A 175 -8.59 -2.15 -18.12
C ALA A 175 -8.56 -3.62 -17.66
N MET A 176 -8.32 -4.54 -18.59
CA MET A 176 -8.26 -5.98 -18.31
C MET A 176 -7.14 -6.35 -17.32
N THR A 177 -6.08 -5.54 -17.25
CA THR A 177 -5.00 -5.66 -16.27
C THR A 177 -5.51 -5.63 -14.82
N PHE A 178 -6.47 -4.77 -14.50
CA PHE A 178 -7.05 -4.69 -13.16
C PHE A 178 -7.97 -5.88 -12.84
N ILE A 179 -8.68 -6.42 -13.83
CA ILE A 179 -9.47 -7.63 -13.68
C ILE A 179 -8.55 -8.82 -13.36
N ILE A 180 -7.44 -8.95 -14.10
CA ILE A 180 -6.45 -10.01 -13.86
C ILE A 180 -5.81 -9.84 -12.49
N TRP A 181 -5.43 -8.61 -12.10
CA TRP A 181 -4.93 -8.32 -10.76
C TRP A 181 -5.91 -8.75 -9.65
N GLY A 182 -7.20 -8.41 -9.81
CA GLY A 182 -8.25 -8.80 -8.88
C GLY A 182 -8.45 -10.32 -8.84
N ALA A 183 -8.38 -10.99 -9.99
CA ALA A 183 -8.48 -12.44 -10.11
C ALA A 183 -7.29 -13.16 -9.43
N ILE A 184 -6.06 -12.66 -9.62
CA ILE A 184 -4.86 -13.20 -8.95
C ILE A 184 -5.05 -13.15 -7.43
N HIS A 185 -5.41 -11.99 -6.88
CA HIS A 185 -5.68 -11.89 -5.45
C HIS A 185 -6.86 -12.75 -4.99
N GLY A 186 -7.92 -12.84 -5.79
CA GLY A 186 -9.06 -13.72 -5.52
C GLY A 186 -8.64 -15.18 -5.40
N ILE A 187 -7.87 -15.69 -6.37
CA ILE A 187 -7.31 -17.06 -6.35
C ILE A 187 -6.45 -17.26 -5.11
N GLY A 188 -5.57 -16.30 -4.80
CA GLY A 188 -4.73 -16.35 -3.61
C GLY A 188 -5.53 -16.47 -2.30
N VAL A 189 -6.64 -15.73 -2.16
CA VAL A 189 -7.54 -15.83 -1.00
C VAL A 189 -8.24 -17.19 -0.95
N VAL A 190 -8.69 -17.72 -2.10
CA VAL A 190 -9.30 -19.06 -2.17
C VAL A 190 -8.30 -20.14 -1.76
N ILE A 191 -7.07 -20.09 -2.26
CA ILE A 191 -5.99 -21.02 -1.87
C ILE A 191 -5.72 -20.92 -0.37
N LEU A 192 -5.67 -19.70 0.19
CA LEU A 192 -5.48 -19.49 1.62
C LEU A 192 -6.61 -20.12 2.45
N ASN A 193 -7.87 -19.94 2.02
CA ASN A 193 -9.03 -20.54 2.69
C ASN A 193 -8.99 -22.07 2.64
N ILE A 194 -8.64 -22.66 1.48
CA ILE A 194 -8.48 -24.11 1.30
C ILE A 194 -7.36 -24.63 2.21
N LYS A 195 -6.20 -23.96 2.21
CA LYS A 195 -5.07 -24.30 3.09
C LYS A 195 -5.48 -24.31 4.56
N HIS A 196 -6.16 -23.26 5.05
CA HIS A 196 -6.59 -23.20 6.45
C HIS A 196 -7.58 -24.30 6.82
N ARG A 197 -8.35 -24.80 5.85
CA ARG A 197 -9.29 -25.91 6.06
C ARG A 197 -8.61 -27.27 6.05
N LEU A 198 -7.69 -27.50 5.13
CA LEU A 198 -6.95 -28.77 5.01
C LEU A 198 -5.90 -28.92 6.12
N PHE A 199 -5.30 -27.80 6.51
CA PHE A 199 -4.28 -27.72 7.55
C PHE A 199 -4.69 -26.66 8.59
N PRO A 200 -5.68 -26.96 9.46
CA PRO A 200 -6.02 -26.10 10.57
C PRO A 200 -4.77 -25.78 11.38
N ALA A 201 -4.66 -24.56 11.89
CA ALA A 201 -3.53 -24.18 12.72
C ALA A 201 -3.45 -25.12 13.93
N ALA A 202 -2.46 -26.02 13.94
CA ALA A 202 -2.17 -26.84 15.11
C ALA A 202 -1.83 -25.90 16.27
N LYS A 203 -2.15 -26.31 17.51
CA LYS A 203 -1.62 -25.69 18.73
C LYS A 203 -0.10 -25.94 18.79
N HIS A 204 0.65 -25.26 17.93
CA HIS A 204 2.10 -25.32 17.94
C HIS A 204 2.63 -24.45 19.05
N ASP A 205 3.67 -24.96 19.71
CA ASP A 205 4.51 -24.16 20.59
C ASP A 205 5.09 -22.99 19.78
N ALA A 206 4.62 -21.78 20.09
CA ALA A 206 4.96 -20.54 19.39
C ALA A 206 6.46 -20.23 19.45
N ASN A 207 7.21 -20.90 20.34
CA ASN A 207 8.64 -20.68 20.56
C ASN A 207 9.54 -21.68 19.80
N SER A 208 9.00 -22.56 18.96
CA SER A 208 9.82 -23.48 18.17
C SER A 208 10.50 -22.79 16.97
N MET A 209 11.76 -23.14 16.70
CA MET A 209 12.51 -22.66 15.52
C MET A 209 11.75 -22.91 14.20
N LEU A 210 11.04 -24.04 14.11
CA LEU A 210 10.19 -24.38 12.98
C LEU A 210 9.02 -23.39 12.80
N ALA A 211 8.42 -22.89 13.89
CA ALA A 211 7.36 -21.88 13.83
C ALA A 211 7.91 -20.55 13.30
N SER A 212 9.08 -20.10 13.79
CA SER A 212 9.73 -18.88 13.31
C SER A 212 10.09 -18.96 11.81
N LEU A 213 10.64 -20.10 11.36
CA LEU A 213 10.94 -20.33 9.94
C LEU A 213 9.66 -20.30 9.08
N LYS A 214 8.58 -20.97 9.53
CA LYS A 214 7.28 -20.94 8.84
C LYS A 214 6.75 -19.51 8.71
N MET A 215 6.87 -18.69 9.75
CA MET A 215 6.44 -17.28 9.71
C MET A 215 7.27 -16.46 8.73
N LEU A 216 8.61 -16.63 8.74
CA LEU A 216 9.51 -15.95 7.81
C LEU A 216 9.20 -16.32 6.35
N LEU A 217 9.02 -17.62 6.07
CA LEU A 217 8.64 -18.08 4.73
C LEU A 217 7.27 -17.54 4.32
N SER A 218 6.28 -17.57 5.22
CA SER A 218 4.96 -16.99 4.98
C SER A 218 5.02 -15.49 4.67
N TRP A 219 5.87 -14.75 5.37
CA TRP A 219 6.11 -13.33 5.14
C TRP A 219 6.72 -13.08 3.74
N ILE A 220 7.80 -13.80 3.40
CA ILE A 220 8.47 -13.69 2.09
C ILE A 220 7.53 -14.07 0.96
N ILE A 221 6.83 -15.20 1.06
CA ILE A 221 5.90 -15.69 0.02
C ILE A 221 4.76 -14.69 -0.19
N THR A 222 4.21 -14.13 0.88
CA THR A 222 3.12 -13.15 0.78
C THR A 222 3.59 -11.89 0.08
N PHE A 223 4.78 -11.38 0.41
CA PHE A 223 5.34 -10.20 -0.26
C PHE A 223 5.56 -10.44 -1.75
N HIS A 224 6.17 -11.57 -2.12
CA HIS A 224 6.44 -11.89 -3.53
C HIS A 224 5.17 -12.12 -4.34
N PHE A 225 4.15 -12.75 -3.74
CA PHE A 225 2.84 -12.87 -4.37
C PHE A 225 2.23 -11.50 -4.67
N VAL A 226 2.31 -10.57 -3.72
CA VAL A 226 1.80 -9.21 -3.87
C VAL A 226 2.59 -8.45 -4.94
N CYS A 227 3.92 -8.56 -4.95
CA CYS A 227 4.79 -7.99 -5.99
C CYS A 227 4.44 -8.53 -7.39
N PHE A 228 4.23 -9.84 -7.53
CA PHE A 228 3.82 -10.44 -8.80
C PHE A 228 2.47 -9.87 -9.27
N ALA A 229 1.47 -9.77 -8.39
CA ALA A 229 0.21 -9.15 -8.73
C ALA A 229 0.40 -7.69 -9.19
N TRP A 230 1.30 -6.94 -8.55
CA TRP A 230 1.57 -5.56 -8.91
C TRP A 230 2.11 -5.35 -10.33
N ILE A 231 2.71 -6.35 -10.98
CA ILE A 231 3.10 -6.27 -12.40
C ILE A 231 1.87 -5.94 -13.25
N PHE A 232 0.76 -6.66 -13.04
CA PHE A 232 -0.49 -6.40 -13.76
C PHE A 232 -1.07 -5.04 -13.40
N PHE A 233 -1.01 -4.64 -12.14
CA PHE A 233 -1.56 -3.35 -11.72
C PHE A 233 -0.84 -2.15 -12.34
N ARG A 234 0.48 -2.22 -12.56
CA ARG A 234 1.26 -1.12 -13.14
C ARG A 234 1.31 -1.13 -14.67
N SER A 235 1.16 -2.29 -15.29
CA SER A 235 1.28 -2.44 -16.74
C SER A 235 0.15 -1.71 -17.46
N GLN A 236 0.46 -1.06 -18.59
CA GLN A 236 -0.53 -0.32 -19.38
C GLN A 236 -1.48 -1.28 -20.10
N THR A 237 -0.95 -2.40 -20.60
CA THR A 237 -1.73 -3.46 -21.24
C THR A 237 -1.42 -4.84 -20.65
N VAL A 238 -2.27 -5.82 -20.96
CA VAL A 238 -2.02 -7.22 -20.61
C VAL A 238 -0.79 -7.77 -21.35
N ASN A 239 -0.55 -7.28 -22.57
CA ASN A 239 0.62 -7.65 -23.35
C ASN A 239 1.92 -7.18 -22.68
N ASP A 240 1.95 -5.94 -22.17
CA ASP A 240 3.12 -5.41 -21.46
C ASP A 240 3.42 -6.22 -20.18
N ALA A 241 2.38 -6.55 -19.41
CA ALA A 241 2.52 -7.42 -18.24
C ALA A 241 3.09 -8.79 -18.62
N TRP A 242 2.63 -9.33 -19.74
CA TRP A 242 3.10 -10.62 -20.26
C TRP A 242 4.57 -10.56 -20.71
N ILE A 243 4.96 -9.51 -21.43
CA ILE A 243 6.36 -9.27 -21.83
C ILE A 243 7.25 -9.21 -20.59
N LEU A 244 6.88 -8.43 -19.56
CA LEU A 244 7.65 -8.34 -18.32
C LEU A 244 7.80 -9.72 -17.64
N ILE A 245 6.74 -10.53 -17.62
CA ILE A 245 6.81 -11.88 -17.07
C ILE A 245 7.75 -12.77 -17.90
N GLN A 246 7.72 -12.68 -19.23
CA GLN A 246 8.63 -13.43 -20.10
C GLN A 246 10.09 -13.01 -19.88
N GLN A 247 10.35 -11.70 -19.72
CA GLN A 247 11.68 -11.16 -19.46
C GLN A 247 12.29 -11.71 -18.16
N LEU A 248 11.49 -12.03 -17.14
CA LEU A 248 11.98 -12.66 -15.90
C LEU A 248 12.66 -14.02 -16.15
N PHE A 249 12.32 -14.70 -17.24
CA PHE A 249 12.81 -16.04 -17.59
C PHE A 249 13.61 -16.05 -18.91
N SER A 250 14.03 -14.88 -19.41
CA SER A 250 14.78 -14.77 -20.65
C SER A 250 16.18 -15.40 -20.55
N ALA A 251 16.78 -15.69 -21.70
CA ALA A 251 18.19 -16.06 -21.76
C ALA A 251 19.04 -14.93 -21.16
N GLY A 252 20.06 -15.27 -20.37
CA GLY A 252 20.90 -14.29 -19.67
C GLY A 252 20.35 -13.79 -18.34
N ALA A 253 19.24 -14.36 -17.83
CA ALA A 253 18.65 -13.95 -16.56
C ALA A 253 19.65 -13.94 -15.40
N TRP A 254 20.53 -14.94 -15.33
CA TRP A 254 21.57 -15.02 -14.29
C TRP A 254 22.55 -13.84 -14.35
N GLN A 255 23.06 -13.51 -15.54
CA GLN A 255 23.97 -12.37 -15.73
C GLN A 255 23.29 -11.04 -15.42
N SER A 256 22.02 -10.89 -15.83
CA SER A 256 21.22 -9.70 -15.53
C SER A 256 20.96 -9.55 -14.02
N LEU A 257 20.68 -10.64 -13.31
CA LEU A 257 20.55 -10.65 -11.84
C LEU A 257 21.85 -10.24 -11.15
N GLN A 258 23.01 -10.68 -11.67
CA GLN A 258 24.30 -10.26 -11.15
C GLN A 258 24.56 -8.77 -11.39
N ALA A 259 24.22 -8.25 -12.57
CA ALA A 259 24.34 -6.84 -12.90
C ALA A 259 23.52 -5.94 -11.95
N GLU A 260 22.30 -6.38 -11.61
CA GLU A 260 21.41 -5.67 -10.69
C GLU A 260 21.56 -6.08 -9.21
N GLY A 261 22.57 -6.89 -8.89
CA GLY A 261 22.70 -7.57 -7.60
C GLY A 261 22.73 -6.62 -6.40
N LEU A 262 23.41 -5.49 -6.51
CA LEU A 262 23.46 -4.47 -5.45
C LEU A 262 22.07 -3.85 -5.21
N THR A 263 21.38 -3.45 -6.28
CA THR A 263 20.04 -2.85 -6.21
C THR A 263 19.02 -3.83 -5.63
N LEU A 264 19.08 -5.09 -6.07
CA LEU A 264 18.25 -6.16 -5.53
C LEU A 264 18.53 -6.37 -4.03
N PHE A 265 19.79 -6.40 -3.62
CA PHE A 265 20.17 -6.49 -2.21
C PHE A 265 19.63 -5.32 -1.39
N MET A 266 19.64 -4.09 -1.94
CA MET A 266 19.05 -2.92 -1.28
C MET A 266 17.54 -3.08 -1.07
N PHE A 267 16.78 -3.56 -2.06
CA PHE A 267 15.33 -3.76 -1.90
C PHE A 267 14.99 -4.91 -0.93
N TRP A 268 15.76 -5.99 -0.96
CA TRP A 268 15.65 -7.05 0.04
C TRP A 268 16.02 -6.56 1.44
N GLY A 269 17.08 -5.76 1.56
CA GLY A 269 17.47 -5.11 2.80
C GLY A 269 16.36 -4.21 3.34
N LEU A 270 15.74 -3.38 2.48
CA LEU A 270 14.58 -2.56 2.84
C LEU A 270 13.41 -3.41 3.34
N PHE A 271 13.10 -4.51 2.66
CA PHE A 271 12.05 -5.44 3.06
C PHE A 271 12.33 -6.10 4.42
N LEU A 272 13.54 -6.62 4.61
CA LEU A 272 13.95 -7.28 5.86
C LEU A 272 14.06 -6.31 7.04
N LEU A 273 14.47 -5.07 6.81
CA LEU A 273 14.55 -4.00 7.82
C LEU A 273 13.21 -3.27 8.04
N TYR A 274 12.18 -3.55 7.25
CA TYR A 274 10.87 -2.91 7.38
C TYR A 274 10.25 -3.00 8.79
N PRO A 275 10.32 -4.13 9.52
CA PRO A 275 9.85 -4.20 10.91
C PRO A 275 10.56 -3.18 11.84
N CYS A 276 11.87 -2.95 11.61
CA CYS A 276 12.66 -1.98 12.37
C CYS A 276 12.16 -0.56 12.10
N PHE A 277 11.90 -0.20 10.83
CA PHE A 277 11.34 1.12 10.49
C PHE A 277 9.94 1.34 11.07
N VAL A 278 9.09 0.30 11.11
CA VAL A 278 7.77 0.38 11.76
C VAL A 278 7.91 0.62 13.26
N THR A 279 8.85 -0.06 13.91
CA THR A 279 9.15 0.12 15.34
C THR A 279 9.72 1.50 15.63
N LEU A 280 10.67 1.96 14.83
CA LEU A 280 11.26 3.29 14.93
C LEU A 280 10.20 4.39 14.80
N ARG A 281 9.30 4.27 13.82
CA ARG A 281 8.17 5.21 13.68
C ARG A 281 7.30 5.25 14.94
N ALA A 282 7.02 4.11 15.54
CA ALA A 282 6.22 4.05 16.77
C ALA A 282 6.94 4.70 17.97
N ILE A 283 8.27 4.52 18.07
CA ILE A 283 9.09 5.19 19.08
C ILE A 283 9.07 6.71 18.87
N ILE A 284 9.32 7.18 17.65
CA ILE A 284 9.29 8.61 17.30
C ILE A 284 7.92 9.21 17.67
N ALA A 285 6.82 8.56 17.30
CA ALA A 285 5.47 9.04 17.64
C ALA A 285 5.18 9.09 19.16
N ARG A 286 5.86 8.28 19.98
CA ARG A 286 5.75 8.35 21.45
C ARG A 286 6.59 9.48 22.04
N LEU A 287 7.79 9.67 21.52
CA LEU A 287 8.71 10.73 21.96
C LEU A 287 8.15 12.11 21.60
N GLU A 288 7.60 12.24 20.41
CA GLU A 288 7.00 13.46 19.87
C GLU A 288 5.95 14.09 20.80
N LYS A 289 5.10 13.27 21.42
CA LYS A 289 4.12 13.75 22.41
C LYS A 289 4.73 14.54 23.58
N LYS A 290 5.99 14.24 23.93
CA LYS A 290 6.73 14.88 25.02
C LYS A 290 7.45 16.17 24.61
N VAL A 291 7.67 16.39 23.31
CA VAL A 291 8.41 17.55 22.81
C VAL A 291 7.50 18.77 22.76
N PRO A 292 7.88 19.95 23.31
CA PRO A 292 7.07 21.14 23.25
C PRO A 292 7.03 21.75 21.83
N TRP A 293 5.91 22.39 21.47
CA TRP A 293 5.63 22.82 20.09
C TRP A 293 6.67 23.82 19.51
N TYR A 294 7.30 24.64 20.35
CA TYR A 294 8.28 25.65 19.92
C TYR A 294 9.61 25.03 19.46
N VAL A 295 9.86 23.75 19.72
CA VAL A 295 11.06 23.04 19.26
C VAL A 295 10.92 22.59 17.80
N TYR A 296 9.71 22.45 17.27
CA TYR A 296 9.46 21.86 15.95
C TYR A 296 9.95 22.70 14.76
N PRO A 297 9.84 24.04 14.72
CA PRO A 297 10.08 24.79 13.50
C PRO A 297 11.46 24.59 12.87
N LEU A 298 12.54 24.61 13.66
CA LEU A 298 13.91 24.49 13.15
C LEU A 298 14.23 23.09 12.60
N PRO A 299 14.04 21.98 13.35
CA PRO A 299 14.17 20.64 12.80
C PRO A 299 13.27 20.39 11.60
N LEU A 300 12.04 20.92 11.62
CA LEU A 300 11.10 20.75 10.52
C LEU A 300 11.59 21.43 9.24
N ALA A 301 12.05 22.68 9.35
CA ALA A 301 12.61 23.42 8.22
C ALA A 301 13.81 22.70 7.63
N LEU A 302 14.71 22.18 8.47
CA LEU A 302 15.87 21.40 8.03
C LEU A 302 15.44 20.12 7.31
N ILE A 303 14.54 19.33 7.92
CA ILE A 303 14.03 18.08 7.34
C ILE A 303 13.35 18.34 6.00
N LEU A 304 12.48 19.34 5.92
CA LEU A 304 11.77 19.69 4.69
C LEU A 304 12.75 20.17 3.62
N THR A 305 13.76 20.98 3.97
CA THR A 305 14.79 21.43 3.02
C THR A 305 15.55 20.24 2.44
N ILE A 306 15.98 19.30 3.28
CA ILE A 306 16.66 18.07 2.84
C ILE A 306 15.75 17.26 1.91
N ILE A 307 14.47 17.08 2.28
CA ILE A 307 13.51 16.34 1.44
C ILE A 307 13.36 17.01 0.08
N PHE A 308 13.18 18.34 0.03
CA PHE A 308 13.04 19.05 -1.23
C PHE A 308 14.31 19.03 -2.08
N MET A 309 15.50 19.05 -1.47
CA MET A 309 16.77 18.92 -2.20
C MET A 309 16.98 17.52 -2.80
N LEU A 310 16.41 16.48 -2.19
CA LEU A 310 16.53 15.10 -2.65
C LEU A 310 15.36 14.65 -3.53
N SER A 311 14.26 15.41 -3.54
CA SER A 311 13.10 15.16 -4.38
C SER A 311 13.44 15.40 -5.86
N PRO A 312 12.98 14.53 -6.77
CA PRO A 312 13.03 14.83 -8.20
C PRO A 312 12.24 16.09 -8.55
N ASP A 313 12.59 16.73 -9.67
CA ASP A 313 11.89 17.90 -10.18
C ASP A 313 10.41 17.59 -10.52
N GLY A 314 9.54 18.55 -10.23
CA GLY A 314 8.10 18.47 -10.52
C GLY A 314 7.25 18.00 -9.34
N VAL A 315 5.93 18.02 -9.54
CA VAL A 315 4.97 17.50 -8.55
C VAL A 315 4.71 16.03 -8.88
N PRO A 316 4.96 15.09 -7.96
CA PRO A 316 4.70 13.68 -8.22
C PRO A 316 3.21 13.46 -8.47
N GLY A 317 2.90 12.70 -9.52
CA GLY A 317 1.54 12.28 -9.80
C GLY A 317 0.96 11.45 -8.66
N PHE A 318 -0.34 11.60 -8.41
CA PHE A 318 -1.08 10.71 -7.52
C PHE A 318 -1.61 9.51 -8.32
N ILE A 319 -1.28 8.29 -7.88
CA ILE A 319 -1.42 7.10 -8.73
C ILE A 319 -2.88 6.80 -9.15
N TYR A 320 -3.89 7.19 -8.37
CA TYR A 320 -5.30 6.99 -8.74
C TYR A 320 -5.93 8.16 -9.52
N ALA A 321 -5.20 9.25 -9.76
CA ALA A 321 -5.70 10.33 -10.62
C ALA A 321 -5.51 10.02 -12.12
N SER A 322 -4.81 8.93 -12.44
CA SER A 322 -4.38 8.57 -13.80
C SER A 322 -4.98 7.27 -14.32
N PHE A 323 -5.97 6.69 -13.63
CA PHE A 323 -6.67 5.46 -14.05
C PHE A 323 -8.08 5.76 -14.54
#